data_AF-A0A2N7IIR6-F1
#
_entry.id   AF-A0A2N7IIR6-F1
#
_cell.length_a   1.000
_cell.length_b   1.000
_cell.length_c   1.000
_cell.angle_alpha   90.00
_cell.angle_beta   90.00
_cell.angle_gamma   90.00
#
_symmetry.space_group_name_H-M   'P 1'
#
loop_
_entity.id
_entity.type
_entity.pdbx_description
1 polymer ?
#
loop_
_entity_poly.entity_id
_entity_poly.type
_entity_poly.pdbx_seq_one_letter_code
_entity_poly.pdbx_strand_id
1 'polypeptide(L)'
;MDWIVDLFNKLIEFLYRLIISLVDMIKDVFIWALDEILSLCQSLLDWVFAFFEPMDISQYLTAIPSEVSWVLSAIGLPQGLSIILASLVARLLLQLIPFTRLGS
;
A
#
# COMPACT_ATOMS: atom_id res chain seq x y z
N MET A 1 47.86 -10.34 -35.33
CA MET A 1 47.17 -9.05 -35.40
C MET A 1 45.71 -9.16 -34.97
N ASP A 2 45.05 -10.31 -35.17
CA ASP A 2 43.64 -10.53 -34.80
C ASP A 2 43.35 -10.41 -33.29
N TRP A 3 44.26 -10.86 -32.43
CA TRP A 3 44.11 -10.73 -30.97
C TRP A 3 43.94 -9.27 -30.48
N ILE A 4 44.62 -8.31 -31.13
CA ILE A 4 44.52 -6.89 -30.77
C ILE A 4 43.17 -6.32 -31.22
N VAL A 5 42.69 -6.75 -32.39
CA VAL A 5 41.38 -6.35 -32.93
C VAL A 5 40.25 -6.93 -32.07
N ASP A 6 40.37 -8.17 -31.61
CA ASP A 6 39.40 -8.79 -30.69
C ASP A 6 39.36 -8.12 -29.32
N LEU A 7 40.53 -7.71 -28.78
CA LEU A 7 40.59 -6.92 -27.56
C LEU A 7 39.88 -5.56 -27.72
N PHE A 8 40.08 -4.89 -28.84
CA PHE A 8 39.41 -3.61 -29.14
C PHE A 8 37.90 -3.78 -29.32
N ASN A 9 37.45 -4.84 -29.99
CA ASN A 9 36.03 -5.13 -30.16
C ASN A 9 35.35 -5.40 -28.82
N LYS A 10 35.99 -6.17 -27.93
CA LYS A 10 35.49 -6.40 -26.56
C LYS A 10 35.44 -5.12 -25.73
N LEU A 11 36.39 -4.21 -25.90
CA LEU A 11 36.39 -2.91 -25.23
C LEU A 11 35.23 -2.04 -25.69
N ILE A 12 34.95 -2.00 -27.00
CA ILE A 12 33.82 -1.25 -27.56
C ILE A 12 32.48 -1.85 -27.11
N GLU A 13 32.36 -3.17 -27.10
CA GLU A 13 31.16 -3.85 -26.62
C GLU A 13 30.93 -3.58 -25.12
N PHE A 14 31.98 -3.57 -24.31
CA PHE A 14 31.90 -3.19 -22.90
C PHE A 14 31.39 -1.74 -22.73
N LEU A 15 31.94 -0.79 -23.49
CA LEU A 15 31.48 0.61 -23.46
C LEU A 15 30.00 0.75 -23.87
N TYR A 16 29.58 0.01 -24.90
CA TYR A 16 28.20 0.02 -25.37
C TYR A 16 27.23 -0.55 -24.31
N ARG A 17 27.59 -1.70 -23.71
CA ARG A 17 26.81 -2.31 -22.63
C ARG A 17 26.76 -1.45 -21.38
N LEU A 18 27.84 -0.72 -21.07
CA LEU A 18 27.90 0.22 -19.94
C LEU A 18 26.91 1.38 -20.13
N ILE A 19 26.81 1.93 -21.34
CA ILE A 19 25.85 2.99 -21.65
C ILE A 19 24.40 2.48 -21.54
N ILE A 20 24.10 1.30 -22.08
CA ILE A 20 22.74 0.71 -21.97
C ILE A 20 22.38 0.45 -20.51
N SER A 21 23.30 -0.14 -19.74
CA SER A 21 23.09 -0.40 -18.32
C SER A 21 22.81 0.89 -17.54
N LEU A 22 23.45 2.01 -17.89
CA LEU A 22 23.20 3.31 -17.26
C LEU A 22 21.80 3.85 -17.61
N VAL A 23 21.37 3.69 -18.87
CA VAL A 23 20.02 4.09 -19.30
C VAL A 23 18.94 3.24 -18.63
N ASP A 24 19.17 1.93 -18.49
CA ASP A 24 18.23 1.04 -17.81
C ASP A 24 18.15 1.35 -16.31
N MET A 25 19.28 1.66 -15.67
CA MET A 25 19.31 2.12 -14.27
C MET A 25 18.46 3.39 -14.07
N ILE A 26 18.52 4.35 -14.99
CA ILE A 26 17.72 5.58 -14.88
C ILE A 26 16.21 5.28 -14.98
N LYS A 27 15.81 4.35 -15.85
CA LYS A 27 14.40 3.93 -15.95
C LYS A 27 13.94 3.20 -14.69
N ASP A 28 14.80 2.38 -14.12
CA ASP A 28 14.52 1.63 -12.90
C ASP A 28 14.31 2.56 -11.70
N VAL A 29 15.11 3.64 -11.59
CA VAL A 29 14.93 4.70 -10.58
C VAL A 29 13.54 5.35 -10.64
N PHE A 30 12.98 5.53 -11.85
CA PHE A 30 11.62 6.09 -11.98
C PHE A 30 10.55 5.13 -11.48
N ILE A 31 10.68 3.83 -11.78
CA ILE A 31 9.76 2.80 -11.29
C ILE A 31 9.88 2.68 -9.77
N TRP A 32 11.09 2.68 -9.24
CA TRP A 32 11.36 2.66 -7.79
C TRP A 32 10.73 3.86 -7.08
N ALA A 33 10.85 5.07 -7.63
CA ALA A 33 10.23 6.26 -7.05
C ALA A 33 8.68 6.18 -6.99
N LEU A 34 8.05 5.56 -8.00
CA LEU A 34 6.61 5.32 -7.99
C LEU A 34 6.22 4.26 -6.96
N ASP A 35 6.99 3.18 -6.86
CA ASP A 35 6.77 2.13 -5.87
C ASP A 35 6.86 2.68 -4.44
N GLU A 36 7.82 3.57 -4.18
CA GLU A 36 7.98 4.22 -2.88
C GLU A 36 6.78 5.14 -2.53
N ILE A 37 6.20 5.83 -3.52
CA ILE A 37 4.98 6.63 -3.29
C ILE A 37 3.79 5.73 -2.95
N LEU A 38 3.66 4.58 -3.63
CA LEU A 38 2.60 3.62 -3.36
C LEU A 38 2.78 2.94 -2.00
N SER A 39 4.02 2.61 -1.62
CA SER A 39 4.34 2.03 -0.31
C SER A 39 4.04 3.02 0.82
N LEU A 40 4.33 4.31 0.62
CA LEU A 40 3.96 5.38 1.55
C LEU A 40 2.44 5.49 1.69
N CYS A 41 1.68 5.46 0.59
CA CYS A 41 0.21 5.44 0.64
C CYS A 41 -0.33 4.23 1.42
N GLN A 42 0.28 3.05 1.24
CA GLN A 42 -0.10 1.86 2.00
C GLN A 42 0.18 2.04 3.49
N SER A 43 1.34 2.57 3.86
CA SER A 43 1.69 2.81 5.28
C SER A 43 0.75 3.81 5.97
N LEU A 44 0.27 4.82 5.23
CA LEU A 44 -0.72 5.77 5.73
C LEU A 44 -2.08 5.11 5.94
N LEU A 45 -2.47 4.20 5.04
CA LEU A 45 -3.72 3.46 5.16
C LEU A 45 -3.68 2.50 6.36
N ASP A 46 -2.57 1.80 6.55
CA ASP A 46 -2.37 0.91 7.70
C ASP A 46 -2.38 1.68 9.03
N TRP A 47 -1.79 2.89 9.06
CA TRP A 47 -1.85 3.77 10.23
C TRP A 47 -3.29 4.19 10.56
N VAL A 48 -4.09 4.52 9.54
CA VAL A 48 -5.52 4.83 9.71
C VAL A 48 -6.28 3.60 10.20
N PHE A 49 -6.00 2.40 9.67
CA PHE A 49 -6.62 1.16 10.14
C PHE A 49 -6.22 0.78 11.57
N ALA A 50 -5.01 1.09 12.02
CA ALA A 50 -4.59 0.86 13.41
C ALA A 50 -5.44 1.63 14.43
N PHE A 51 -5.94 2.83 14.08
CA PHE A 51 -6.93 3.53 14.93
C PHE A 51 -8.28 2.83 15.00
N PHE A 52 -8.57 1.94 14.05
CA PHE A 52 -9.81 1.18 13.97
C PHE A 52 -9.67 -0.28 14.48
N GLU A 53 -8.45 -0.75 14.76
CA GLU A 53 -8.14 -2.08 15.31
C GLU A 53 -8.81 -2.41 16.67
N PRO A 54 -9.18 -1.45 17.55
CA PRO A 54 -9.93 -1.77 18.77
C PRO A 54 -11.34 -2.34 18.53
N MET A 55 -11.77 -2.51 17.28
CA MET A 55 -13.12 -2.86 16.91
C MET A 55 -13.12 -4.08 15.99
N ASP A 56 -13.17 -5.25 16.62
CA ASP A 56 -13.03 -6.54 15.97
C ASP A 56 -14.28 -6.89 15.13
N ILE A 57 -14.29 -6.46 13.87
CA ILE A 57 -15.30 -6.84 12.86
C ILE A 57 -15.02 -8.24 12.32
N SER A 58 -13.85 -8.83 12.62
CA SER A 58 -13.45 -10.14 12.10
C SER A 58 -14.40 -11.25 12.59
N GLN A 59 -14.98 -11.09 13.78
CA GLN A 59 -15.98 -12.00 14.34
C GLN A 59 -17.27 -12.10 13.49
N TYR A 60 -17.62 -11.04 12.76
CA TYR A 60 -18.77 -11.03 11.85
C TYR A 60 -18.39 -11.49 10.43
N LEU A 61 -17.13 -11.33 10.03
CA LEU A 61 -16.60 -11.83 8.76
C LEU A 61 -16.44 -13.35 8.75
N THR A 62 -16.14 -13.97 9.90
CA THR A 62 -16.05 -15.43 10.03
C THR A 62 -17.38 -16.15 9.85
N ALA A 63 -18.51 -15.44 9.94
CA ALA A 63 -19.84 -15.99 9.70
C ALA A 63 -20.24 -15.99 8.21
N ILE A 64 -19.45 -15.35 7.35
CA ILE A 64 -19.73 -15.25 5.92
C ILE A 64 -19.08 -16.44 5.19
N PRO A 65 -19.83 -17.16 4.33
CA PRO A 65 -19.29 -18.26 3.52
C PRO A 65 -18.03 -17.83 2.77
N SER A 66 -17.02 -18.71 2.71
CA SER A 66 -15.69 -18.42 2.16
C SER A 66 -15.73 -17.98 0.69
N GLU A 67 -16.71 -18.41 -0.11
CA GLU A 67 -16.84 -17.97 -1.50
C GLU A 67 -17.24 -16.49 -1.61
N VAL A 68 -18.00 -15.98 -0.64
CA VAL A 68 -18.48 -14.59 -0.61
C VAL A 68 -17.47 -13.67 0.08
N SER A 69 -16.72 -14.18 1.06
CA SER A 69 -15.70 -13.44 1.79
C SER A 69 -14.62 -12.82 0.90
N TRP A 70 -14.21 -13.53 -0.17
CA TRP A 70 -13.23 -13.01 -1.12
C TRP A 70 -13.78 -11.80 -1.90
N VAL A 71 -15.01 -11.92 -2.41
CA VAL A 71 -15.66 -10.81 -3.13
C VAL A 71 -15.88 -9.62 -2.20
N LEU A 72 -16.28 -9.88 -0.95
CA LEU A 72 -16.50 -8.86 0.06
C LEU A 72 -15.23 -8.08 0.40
N SER A 73 -14.10 -8.77 0.43
CA SER A 73 -12.78 -8.18 0.66
C SER A 73 -12.31 -7.38 -0.55
N ALA A 74 -12.61 -7.85 -1.78
CA ALA A 74 -12.25 -7.16 -3.02
C ALA A 74 -13.02 -5.85 -3.22
N ILE A 75 -14.28 -5.77 -2.78
CA ILE A 75 -15.10 -4.54 -2.87
C ILE A 75 -14.85 -3.55 -1.72
N GLY A 76 -14.01 -3.89 -0.75
CA GLY A 76 -13.67 -3.00 0.36
C GLY A 76 -14.77 -2.84 1.42
N LEU A 77 -15.72 -3.79 1.50
CA LEU A 77 -16.83 -3.70 2.45
C LEU A 77 -16.37 -3.77 3.92
N PRO A 78 -15.39 -4.61 4.33
CA PRO A 78 -14.85 -4.60 5.68
C PRO A 78 -14.35 -3.22 6.12
N GLN A 79 -13.66 -2.53 5.21
CA GLN A 79 -13.11 -1.19 5.42
C GLN A 79 -14.25 -0.18 5.57
N GLY A 80 -15.28 -0.24 4.71
CA GLY A 80 -16.45 0.63 4.82
C GLY A 80 -17.21 0.48 6.14
N LEU A 81 -17.41 -0.76 6.61
CA LEU A 81 -18.06 -1.05 7.90
C LEU A 81 -17.24 -0.53 9.09
N SER A 82 -15.91 -0.64 9.03
CA SER A 82 -15.02 -0.12 10.06
C SER A 82 -15.11 1.40 10.23
N ILE A 83 -15.22 2.13 9.12
CA ILE A 83 -15.37 3.59 9.12
C ILE A 83 -16.71 3.99 9.76
N ILE A 84 -17.80 3.31 9.40
CA ILE A 84 -19.13 3.58 9.97
C ILE A 84 -19.11 3.33 11.47
N LEU A 85 -18.60 2.17 11.91
CA LEU A 85 -18.53 1.83 13.33
C LEU A 85 -17.63 2.80 14.11
N ALA A 86 -16.50 3.21 13.55
CA ALA A 86 -15.61 4.18 14.21
C ALA A 86 -16.22 5.56 14.32
N SER A 87 -16.98 6.00 13.31
CA SER A 87 -17.75 7.23 13.40
C SER A 87 -18.82 7.15 14.51
N LEU A 88 -19.38 5.97 14.74
CA LEU A 88 -20.38 5.72 15.77
C LEU A 88 -19.74 5.70 17.17
N VAL A 89 -18.57 5.07 17.32
CA VAL A 89 -17.78 5.09 18.57
C VAL A 89 -17.33 6.51 18.89
N ALA A 90 -16.79 7.25 17.92
CA ALA A 90 -16.43 8.65 18.10
C ALA A 90 -17.64 9.50 18.52
N ARG A 91 -18.82 9.24 17.93
CA ARG A 91 -20.08 9.88 18.34
C ARG A 91 -20.44 9.55 19.80
N LEU A 92 -20.33 8.29 20.22
CA LEU A 92 -20.61 7.87 21.60
C LEU A 92 -19.59 8.45 22.61
N LEU A 93 -18.32 8.52 22.23
CA LEU A 93 -17.26 9.13 23.05
C LEU A 93 -17.45 10.64 23.19
N LEU A 94 -17.83 11.34 22.12
CA LEU A 94 -18.15 12.77 22.20
C LEU A 94 -19.38 13.01 23.08
N GLN A 95 -20.39 12.13 23.02
CA GLN A 95 -21.56 12.19 23.91
C GLN A 95 -21.20 11.98 25.40
N LEU A 96 -20.08 11.33 25.71
CA LEU A 96 -19.56 11.19 27.07
C LEU A 96 -18.93 12.50 27.60
N ILE A 97 -18.45 13.37 26.70
CA ILE A 97 -18.08 14.74 27.06
C ILE A 97 -19.40 15.50 27.30
N PRO A 98 -19.64 16.03 28.51
CA PRO A 98 -20.94 16.54 28.95
C PRO A 98 -21.48 17.73 28.13
N PHE A 99 -20.70 18.25 27.17
CA PHE A 99 -21.09 19.36 26.29
C PHE A 99 -21.65 18.93 24.93
N THR A 100 -21.81 17.63 24.62
CA THR A 100 -22.50 17.18 23.39
C THR A 100 -23.67 16.20 23.60
N ARG A 101 -24.30 16.25 24.79
CA ARG A 101 -25.63 15.71 25.17
C ARG A 101 -25.64 14.43 26.02
N LEU A 102 -25.53 14.64 27.33
CA LEU A 102 -26.46 14.05 28.32
C LEU A 102 -27.22 15.19 29.04
N GLY A 103 -27.79 16.10 28.26
CA GLY A 103 -28.67 17.16 28.75
C GLY A 103 -29.76 17.41 27.72
N SER A 104 -30.95 16.85 27.96
CA SER A 104 -32.20 17.03 27.19
C SER A 104 -32.08 16.85 25.67
#